data_AF-A0A7V7DFE2-F1
#
_entry.id   AF-A0A7V7DFE2-F1
#
_cell.length_a   1.000
_cell.length_b   1.000
_cell.length_c   1.000
_cell.angle_alpha   90.00
_cell.angle_beta   90.00
_cell.angle_gamma   90.00
#
_symmetry.space_group_name_H-M   'P 1'
#
loop_
_entity.id
_entity.type
_entity.pdbx_description
1 polymer ?
#
loop_
_entity_poly.entity_id
_entity_poly.type
_entity_poly.pdbx_seq_one_letter_code
_entity_poly.pdbx_strand_id
1 'polypeptide(L)'
;GARLPIVMCVVNRGIGAPWTVWNDHQDSISQRDTGWIQLYACDHQQIIDTVIQAFLIAETVSIPVMVCYDGYLLSHTYMPFEIPGQSEVDRFLPRFKPEYFLDPNNPANLNTVTLPDTRPDVRGDLAPGYMEIRHNLHMDMRRAISVVEEVDRNYQALTGRGGTPFVEKYECEDADFIAVCLGSLSYQLRDVADTLRGEGIKAGVFGLRLYRPFPDQAIADALSRAKGVIVFEKALSYGNQGALFADVKSALYNRKNRPFVHNYILGLGGREIKTQDLLTSFRRSCRDHKKIGDEPQWIGLKM
;
A
#
# COMPACT_ATOMS: atom_id res chain seq x y z
N GLY A 1 -0.66 -17.74 4.15
CA GLY A 1 -1.01 -19.18 4.20
C GLY A 1 -0.42 -19.83 5.43
N ALA A 2 0.86 -20.20 5.35
CA ALA A 2 1.57 -20.93 6.41
C ALA A 2 1.96 -20.10 7.65
N ARG A 3 1.40 -18.89 7.85
CA ARG A 3 1.61 -17.99 9.02
C ARG A 3 3.04 -17.54 9.33
N LEU A 4 3.93 -17.52 8.35
CA LEU A 4 5.34 -17.17 8.58
C LEU A 4 5.54 -15.64 8.56
N PRO A 5 6.20 -15.06 9.58
CA PRO A 5 6.46 -13.62 9.68
C PRO A 5 7.65 -13.20 8.79
N ILE A 6 7.50 -13.35 7.48
CA ILE A 6 8.53 -13.01 6.49
C ILE A 6 8.41 -11.53 6.13
N VAL A 7 9.54 -10.81 6.11
CA VAL A 7 9.63 -9.47 5.53
C VAL A 7 10.37 -9.57 4.20
N MET A 8 9.75 -9.07 3.13
CA MET A 8 10.34 -9.04 1.80
C MET A 8 10.39 -7.60 1.30
N CYS A 9 11.59 -7.09 1.03
CA CYS A 9 11.74 -5.85 0.27
C CYS A 9 11.42 -6.12 -1.20
N VAL A 10 10.49 -5.36 -1.77
CA VAL A 10 10.05 -5.47 -3.16
C VAL A 10 10.40 -4.17 -3.87
N VAL A 11 11.54 -4.18 -4.56
CA VAL A 11 11.94 -3.10 -5.46
C VAL A 11 11.08 -3.20 -6.72
N ASN A 12 10.06 -2.36 -6.83
CA ASN A 12 8.99 -2.55 -7.80
C ASN A 12 9.48 -2.43 -9.25
N ARG A 13 9.03 -3.35 -10.11
CA ARG A 13 9.44 -3.50 -11.51
C ARG A 13 8.30 -4.03 -12.38
N GLY A 14 8.30 -3.68 -13.67
CA GLY A 14 7.37 -4.22 -14.65
C GLY A 14 7.47 -5.74 -14.87
N ILE A 15 6.31 -6.39 -14.99
CA ILE A 15 6.17 -7.84 -15.23
C ILE A 15 6.35 -8.15 -16.73
N GLY A 16 7.09 -9.22 -17.05
CA GLY A 16 7.22 -9.74 -18.40
C GLY A 16 6.06 -10.65 -18.83
N ALA A 17 5.69 -10.73 -20.11
CA ALA A 17 6.28 -10.07 -21.29
C ALA A 17 5.50 -8.80 -21.73
N PRO A 18 6.14 -7.80 -22.37
CA PRO A 18 7.57 -7.72 -22.68
C PRO A 18 8.43 -7.54 -21.43
N TRP A 19 9.68 -8.00 -21.48
CA TRP A 19 10.61 -7.84 -20.36
C TRP A 19 11.07 -6.39 -20.22
N THR A 20 11.00 -5.85 -19.01
CA THR A 20 11.56 -4.54 -18.65
C THR A 20 12.25 -4.65 -17.30
N VAL A 21 13.37 -3.96 -17.09
CA VAL A 21 14.03 -3.79 -15.77
C VAL A 21 13.50 -2.59 -15.01
N TRP A 22 12.70 -1.77 -15.69
CA TRP A 22 12.26 -0.49 -15.20
C TRP A 22 11.03 -0.59 -14.31
N ASN A 23 10.81 0.47 -13.55
CA ASN A 23 9.81 0.51 -12.51
C ASN A 23 8.39 0.73 -13.03
N ASP A 24 7.50 -0.09 -12.53
CA ASP A 24 6.08 0.19 -12.31
C ASP A 24 5.66 -0.65 -11.10
N HIS A 25 4.40 -0.64 -10.69
CA HIS A 25 3.92 -1.38 -9.51
C HIS A 25 3.25 -2.71 -9.87
N GLN A 26 3.34 -3.16 -11.12
CA GLN A 26 2.60 -4.32 -11.60
C GLN A 26 2.94 -5.59 -10.82
N ASP A 27 4.22 -5.79 -10.45
CA ASP A 27 4.70 -6.92 -9.65
C ASP A 27 3.95 -7.10 -8.32
N SER A 28 4.01 -6.09 -7.46
CA SER A 28 3.38 -6.09 -6.13
C SER A 28 1.87 -6.05 -6.19
N ILE A 29 1.28 -5.29 -7.13
CA ILE A 29 -0.17 -5.22 -7.32
C ILE A 29 -0.72 -6.58 -7.76
N SER A 30 0.03 -7.36 -8.55
CA SER A 30 -0.36 -8.73 -8.91
C SER A 30 -0.43 -9.68 -7.72
N GLN A 31 0.27 -9.35 -6.62
CA GLN A 31 0.28 -10.14 -5.39
C GLN A 31 -0.78 -9.70 -4.36
N ARG A 32 -1.61 -8.69 -4.67
CA ARG A 32 -2.55 -8.09 -3.70
C ARG A 32 -3.53 -9.07 -3.04
N ASP A 33 -3.80 -10.19 -3.70
CA ASP A 33 -4.78 -11.21 -3.28
C ASP A 33 -4.11 -12.45 -2.65
N THR A 34 -2.77 -12.48 -2.53
CA THR A 34 -2.01 -13.63 -2.03
C THR A 34 -1.95 -13.74 -0.50
N GLY A 35 -2.47 -12.72 0.21
CA GLY A 35 -2.51 -12.70 1.67
C GLY A 35 -1.22 -12.20 2.32
N TRP A 36 -0.58 -11.21 1.71
CA TRP A 36 0.55 -10.46 2.26
C TRP A 36 0.10 -9.04 2.63
N ILE A 37 0.67 -8.51 3.70
CA ILE A 37 0.60 -7.08 4.00
C ILE A 37 1.47 -6.35 2.98
N GLN A 38 1.02 -5.21 2.45
CA GLN A 38 1.76 -4.41 1.49
C GLN A 38 1.88 -2.97 2.00
N LEU A 39 3.12 -2.57 2.30
CA LEU A 39 3.50 -1.25 2.73
C LEU A 39 4.32 -0.58 1.62
N TYR A 40 3.92 0.63 1.18
CA TYR A 40 4.60 1.38 0.13
C TYR A 40 5.36 2.57 0.71
N ALA A 41 6.68 2.60 0.51
CA ALA A 41 7.52 3.73 0.88
C ALA A 41 7.65 4.74 -0.28
N CYS A 42 7.68 6.04 0.05
CA CYS A 42 7.81 7.10 -0.95
C CYS A 42 9.15 7.84 -0.94
N ASP A 43 10.05 7.54 0.01
CA ASP A 43 11.41 8.07 0.07
C ASP A 43 12.36 7.05 0.74
N HIS A 44 13.67 7.35 0.75
CA HIS A 44 14.69 6.44 1.29
C HIS A 44 14.62 6.28 2.81
N GLN A 45 14.28 7.34 3.55
CA GLN A 45 14.11 7.27 5.01
C GLN A 45 13.00 6.29 5.37
N GLN A 46 11.87 6.42 4.69
CA GLN A 46 10.70 5.57 4.88
C GLN A 46 11.01 4.11 4.58
N ILE A 47 11.90 3.77 3.64
CA ILE A 47 12.26 2.36 3.38
C ILE A 47 12.85 1.73 4.64
N ILE A 48 13.84 2.38 5.25
CA ILE A 48 14.53 1.85 6.44
C ILE A 48 13.56 1.76 7.62
N ASP A 49 12.83 2.84 7.89
CA ASP A 49 11.87 2.90 8.98
C ASP A 49 10.76 1.84 8.79
N THR A 50 10.27 1.65 7.56
CA THR A 50 9.24 0.66 7.24
C THR A 50 9.75 -0.77 7.36
N VAL A 51 11.01 -1.06 7.01
CA VAL A 51 11.59 -2.41 7.19
C VAL A 51 11.62 -2.80 8.67
N ILE A 52 12.02 -1.88 9.56
CA ILE A 52 12.07 -2.12 11.00
C ILE A 52 10.66 -2.37 11.55
N GLN A 53 9.70 -1.51 11.18
CA GLN A 53 8.30 -1.68 11.54
C GLN A 53 7.70 -2.99 11.00
N ALA A 54 8.05 -3.36 9.76
CA ALA A 54 7.53 -4.55 9.08
C ALA A 54 7.87 -5.85 9.81
N PHE A 55 9.04 -5.96 10.44
CA PHE A 55 9.37 -7.13 11.26
C PHE A 55 8.44 -7.23 12.47
N LEU A 56 8.26 -6.15 13.22
CA LEU A 56 7.37 -6.15 14.37
C LEU A 56 5.91 -6.45 13.97
N ILE A 57 5.44 -5.86 12.87
CA ILE A 57 4.12 -6.14 12.29
C ILE A 57 4.01 -7.62 11.93
N ALA A 58 4.95 -8.15 11.14
CA ALA A 58 4.91 -9.51 10.64
C ALA A 58 4.90 -10.53 11.79
N GLU A 59 5.75 -10.32 12.81
CA GLU A 59 5.85 -11.16 14.00
C GLU A 59 4.57 -11.11 14.84
N THR A 60 3.96 -9.93 14.99
CA THR A 60 2.75 -9.72 15.81
C THR A 60 1.49 -10.35 15.20
N VAL A 61 1.35 -10.32 13.87
CA VAL A 61 0.17 -10.91 13.20
C VAL A 61 0.43 -12.28 12.59
N SER A 62 1.70 -12.70 12.49
CA SER A 62 2.13 -13.90 11.79
C SER A 62 1.66 -13.93 10.32
N ILE A 63 1.78 -12.77 9.66
CA ILE A 63 1.45 -12.57 8.25
C ILE A 63 2.67 -11.94 7.57
N PRO A 64 3.08 -12.43 6.39
CA PRO A 64 4.24 -11.87 5.73
C PRO A 64 3.97 -10.46 5.18
N VAL A 65 4.99 -9.61 5.17
CA VAL A 65 4.95 -8.19 4.79
C VAL A 65 5.84 -7.96 3.57
N MET A 66 5.28 -7.34 2.53
CA MET A 66 6.03 -6.72 1.44
C MET A 66 6.28 -5.25 1.78
N VAL A 67 7.55 -4.87 1.80
CA VAL A 67 7.98 -3.47 1.83
C VAL A 67 8.28 -3.04 0.40
N CYS A 68 7.29 -2.43 -0.25
CA CYS A 68 7.30 -2.00 -1.63
C CYS A 68 7.88 -0.58 -1.78
N TYR A 69 8.71 -0.37 -2.79
CA TYR A 69 9.22 0.95 -3.14
C TYR A 69 9.67 1.00 -4.61
N ASP A 70 9.63 2.20 -5.18
CA ASP A 70 9.83 2.40 -6.62
C ASP A 70 11.27 2.05 -7.05
N GLY A 71 11.38 1.06 -7.94
CA GLY A 71 12.63 0.71 -8.60
C GLY A 71 13.25 1.90 -9.33
N TYR A 72 14.58 1.88 -9.47
CA TYR A 72 15.41 2.99 -9.92
C TYR A 72 15.36 4.22 -9.00
N LEU A 73 14.22 4.90 -8.87
CA LEU A 73 14.12 6.16 -8.14
C LEU A 73 14.45 6.00 -6.65
N LEU A 74 13.92 4.99 -5.97
CA LEU A 74 14.18 4.78 -4.54
C LEU A 74 15.25 3.72 -4.24
N SER A 75 15.70 2.98 -5.26
CA SER A 75 16.72 1.92 -5.09
C SER A 75 18.10 2.28 -5.62
N HIS A 76 18.20 3.22 -6.57
CA HIS A 76 19.46 3.54 -7.26
C HIS A 76 19.82 5.03 -7.22
N THR A 77 18.90 5.90 -6.77
CA THR A 77 19.26 7.29 -6.42
C THR A 77 19.58 7.38 -4.93
N TYR A 78 20.00 8.56 -4.47
CA TYR A 78 20.37 8.80 -3.08
C TYR A 78 19.70 10.06 -2.55
N MET A 79 19.40 10.05 -1.25
CA MET A 79 19.10 11.23 -0.45
C MET A 79 19.68 11.03 0.95
N PRO A 80 19.89 12.09 1.74
CA PRO A 80 20.23 11.94 3.15
C PRO A 80 19.10 11.23 3.91
N PHE A 81 19.46 10.33 4.81
CA PHE A 81 18.55 9.67 5.74
C PHE A 81 19.29 9.37 7.05
N GLU A 82 18.51 9.16 8.10
CA GLU A 82 18.95 8.81 9.44
C GLU A 82 18.68 7.33 9.72
N ILE A 83 19.68 6.64 10.25
CA ILE A 83 19.53 5.26 10.71
C ILE A 83 19.36 5.30 12.23
N PRO A 84 18.28 4.71 12.79
CA PRO A 84 18.16 4.60 14.25
C PRO A 84 19.31 3.78 14.83
N GLY A 85 19.74 4.12 16.05
CA GLY A 85 20.80 3.37 16.72
C GLY A 85 20.38 1.93 17.01
N GLN A 86 21.32 0.99 17.01
CA GLN A 86 21.03 -0.44 17.27
C GLN A 86 20.27 -0.64 18.59
N SER A 87 20.65 0.08 19.66
CA SER A 87 19.96 0.00 20.96
C SER A 87 18.52 0.49 20.91
N GLU A 88 18.19 1.42 20.01
CA GLU A 88 16.82 1.88 19.80
C GLU A 88 16.01 0.80 19.09
N VAL A 89 16.60 0.19 18.06
CA VAL A 89 16.01 -0.93 17.32
C VAL A 89 15.77 -2.13 18.24
N ASP A 90 16.73 -2.49 19.10
CA ASP A 90 16.59 -3.60 20.05
C ASP A 90 15.49 -3.37 21.10
N ARG A 91 15.23 -2.11 21.48
CA ARG A 91 14.09 -1.74 22.35
C ARG A 91 12.76 -1.84 21.63
N PHE A 92 12.75 -1.53 20.33
CA PHE A 92 11.54 -1.53 19.51
C PHE A 92 11.14 -2.93 19.05
N LEU A 93 12.11 -3.71 18.58
CA LEU A 93 11.96 -5.02 17.98
C LEU A 93 12.74 -6.05 18.81
N PRO A 94 12.09 -6.68 19.81
CA PRO A 94 12.71 -7.73 20.59
C PRO A 94 13.15 -8.91 19.73
N ARG A 95 14.06 -9.73 20.25
CA ARG A 95 14.50 -10.95 19.56
C ARG A 95 13.31 -11.86 19.24
N PHE A 96 13.16 -12.20 17.96
CA PHE A 96 12.12 -13.10 17.48
C PHE A 96 12.14 -14.45 18.21
N LYS A 97 10.96 -14.88 18.66
CA LYS A 97 10.71 -16.19 19.28
C LYS A 97 9.54 -16.86 18.56
N PRO A 98 9.80 -17.77 17.59
CA PRO A 98 8.74 -18.43 16.87
C PRO A 98 7.94 -19.34 17.79
N GLU A 99 6.60 -19.26 17.73
CA GLU A 99 5.71 -20.18 18.45
C GLU A 99 5.70 -21.58 17.82
N TYR A 100 5.81 -21.65 16.49
CA TYR A 100 5.89 -22.91 15.76
C TYR A 100 7.06 -22.87 14.77
N PHE A 101 7.91 -23.89 14.81
CA PHE A 101 9.06 -24.08 13.92
C PHE A 101 9.38 -25.57 13.82
N LEU A 102 10.27 -25.95 12.89
CA LEU A 102 10.71 -27.33 12.77
C LEU A 102 11.72 -27.65 13.89
N ASP A 103 11.34 -28.55 14.79
CA ASP A 103 12.17 -29.02 15.91
C ASP A 103 12.23 -30.56 15.92
N PRO A 104 13.40 -31.18 15.70
CA PRO A 104 13.56 -32.63 15.80
C PRO A 104 13.21 -33.21 17.18
N ASN A 105 13.33 -32.42 18.26
CA ASN A 105 12.99 -32.85 19.61
C ASN A 105 11.48 -32.78 19.87
N ASN A 106 10.75 -31.98 19.09
CA ASN A 106 9.30 -31.83 19.18
C ASN A 106 8.68 -31.86 17.76
N PRO A 107 8.67 -33.04 17.10
CA PRO A 107 8.27 -33.14 15.70
C PRO A 107 6.78 -32.82 15.52
N ALA A 108 6.48 -31.98 14.53
CA ALA A 108 5.12 -31.61 14.17
C ALA A 108 4.92 -31.61 12.65
N ASN A 109 3.72 -31.98 12.22
CA ASN A 109 3.30 -31.82 10.82
C ASN A 109 2.76 -30.41 10.64
N LEU A 110 3.46 -29.58 9.87
CA LEU A 110 3.05 -28.21 9.60
C LEU A 110 2.36 -28.13 8.24
N ASN A 111 1.24 -27.42 8.18
CA ASN A 111 0.51 -27.11 6.94
C ASN A 111 0.09 -28.36 6.13
N THR A 112 -0.53 -29.33 6.80
CA THR A 112 -1.04 -30.57 6.18
C THR A 112 -2.20 -30.33 5.22
N VAL A 113 -2.52 -31.35 4.41
CA VAL A 113 -3.73 -31.35 3.57
C VAL A 113 -4.97 -31.10 4.45
N THR A 114 -5.61 -29.96 4.20
CA THR A 114 -6.81 -29.52 4.92
C THR A 114 -8.05 -29.92 4.13
N LEU A 115 -8.99 -30.59 4.79
CA LEU A 115 -10.27 -30.94 4.17
C LEU A 115 -11.28 -29.79 4.27
N PRO A 116 -12.37 -29.83 3.49
CA PRO A 116 -13.38 -28.77 3.52
C PRO A 116 -14.02 -28.58 4.88
N ASP A 117 -14.41 -29.68 5.54
CA ASP A 117 -15.16 -29.66 6.80
C ASP A 117 -14.26 -29.73 8.04
N THR A 118 -14.78 -29.20 9.15
CA THR A 118 -14.20 -29.38 10.49
C THR A 118 -14.21 -30.85 10.89
N ARG A 119 -13.17 -31.32 11.57
CA ARG A 119 -13.05 -32.73 12.00
C ARG A 119 -12.20 -32.86 13.25
N PRO A 120 -12.39 -33.90 14.07
CA PRO A 120 -11.46 -34.21 15.15
C PRO A 120 -10.04 -34.44 14.62
N ASP A 121 -9.05 -33.89 15.30
CA ASP A 121 -7.63 -34.13 15.03
C ASP A 121 -7.15 -35.41 15.75
N VAL A 122 -5.84 -35.67 15.70
CA VAL A 122 -5.23 -36.86 16.33
C VAL A 122 -5.33 -36.87 17.86
N ARG A 123 -5.68 -35.74 18.48
CA ARG A 123 -5.91 -35.57 19.93
C ARG A 123 -7.39 -35.59 20.29
N GLY A 124 -8.28 -35.64 19.29
CA GLY A 124 -9.73 -35.60 19.46
C GLY A 124 -10.32 -34.19 19.49
N ASP A 125 -9.50 -33.14 19.33
CA ASP A 125 -9.94 -31.75 19.31
C ASP A 125 -10.48 -31.39 17.92
N LEU A 126 -11.53 -30.58 17.87
CA LEU A 126 -12.12 -30.18 16.58
C LEU A 126 -11.18 -29.23 15.82
N ALA A 127 -10.55 -29.73 14.76
CA ALA A 127 -9.72 -28.95 13.86
C ALA A 127 -10.58 -28.20 12.81
N PRO A 128 -10.17 -27.00 12.41
CA PRO A 128 -10.87 -26.20 11.41
C PRO A 128 -10.78 -26.83 10.02
N GLY A 129 -11.84 -26.67 9.22
CA GLY A 129 -11.82 -26.97 7.80
C GLY A 129 -11.15 -25.85 7.00
N TYR A 130 -11.06 -26.03 5.69
CA TYR A 130 -10.43 -25.04 4.81
C TYR A 130 -11.13 -23.68 4.87
N MET A 131 -12.47 -23.67 4.92
CA MET A 131 -13.25 -22.43 4.96
C MET A 131 -12.98 -21.63 6.24
N GLU A 132 -12.94 -22.29 7.40
CA GLU A 132 -12.64 -21.65 8.69
C GLU A 132 -11.21 -21.10 8.72
N ILE A 133 -10.24 -21.83 8.16
CA ILE A 133 -8.86 -21.33 8.03
C ILE A 133 -8.83 -20.07 7.16
N ARG A 134 -9.55 -20.03 6.02
CA ARG A 134 -9.61 -18.83 5.16
C ARG A 134 -10.28 -17.66 5.86
N HIS A 135 -11.35 -17.91 6.62
CA HIS A 135 -12.00 -16.90 7.46
C HIS A 135 -11.02 -16.33 8.50
N ASN A 136 -10.32 -17.18 9.25
CA ASN A 136 -9.38 -16.74 10.28
C ASN A 136 -8.21 -15.94 9.69
N LEU A 137 -7.69 -16.37 8.53
CA LEU A 137 -6.67 -15.59 7.79
C LEU A 137 -7.18 -14.22 7.36
N HIS A 138 -8.45 -14.11 6.95
CA HIS A 138 -9.07 -12.83 6.63
C HIS A 138 -9.18 -11.93 7.89
N MET A 139 -9.66 -12.48 9.00
CA MET A 139 -9.80 -11.74 10.26
C MET A 139 -8.45 -11.24 10.78
N ASP A 140 -7.40 -12.06 10.73
CA ASP A 140 -6.05 -11.63 11.11
C ASP A 140 -5.47 -10.59 10.15
N MET A 141 -5.74 -10.72 8.84
CA MET A 141 -5.37 -9.70 7.87
C MET A 141 -6.09 -8.37 8.15
N ARG A 142 -7.35 -8.38 8.60
CA ARG A 142 -8.06 -7.17 9.03
C ARG A 142 -7.47 -6.60 10.32
N ARG A 143 -7.12 -7.44 11.30
CA ARG A 143 -6.44 -7.05 12.54
C ARG A 143 -5.11 -6.34 12.28
N ALA A 144 -4.42 -6.65 11.17
CA ALA A 144 -3.17 -5.99 10.83
C ALA A 144 -3.30 -4.47 10.66
N ILE A 145 -4.50 -3.93 10.33
CA ILE A 145 -4.71 -2.47 10.25
C ILE A 145 -4.41 -1.80 11.60
N SER A 146 -4.98 -2.29 12.71
CA SER A 146 -4.75 -1.71 14.03
C SER A 146 -3.32 -1.94 14.52
N VAL A 147 -2.71 -3.08 14.15
CA VAL A 147 -1.30 -3.37 14.49
C VAL A 147 -0.37 -2.41 13.78
N VAL A 148 -0.58 -2.11 12.49
CA VAL A 148 0.22 -1.13 11.74
C VAL A 148 0.13 0.26 12.40
N GLU A 149 -1.05 0.69 12.83
CA GLU A 149 -1.24 1.97 13.53
C GLU A 149 -0.53 2.02 14.89
N GLU A 150 -0.61 0.94 15.68
CA GLU A 150 0.10 0.85 16.95
C GLU A 150 1.62 0.85 16.78
N VAL A 151 2.12 0.07 15.83
CA VAL A 151 3.55 -0.03 15.53
C VAL A 151 4.10 1.32 15.06
N ASP A 152 3.42 2.00 14.15
CA ASP A 152 3.82 3.33 13.67
C ASP A 152 3.83 4.36 14.79
N ARG A 153 2.81 4.38 15.66
CA ARG A 153 2.77 5.26 16.83
C ARG A 153 3.93 5.01 17.79
N ASN A 154 4.26 3.75 18.06
CA ASN A 154 5.39 3.39 18.93
C ASN A 154 6.72 3.76 18.28
N TYR A 155 6.84 3.61 16.96
CA TYR A 155 8.02 3.99 16.20
C TYR A 155 8.22 5.52 16.22
N GLN A 156 7.13 6.28 16.09
CA GLN A 156 7.13 7.74 16.21
C GLN A 156 7.54 8.21 17.60
N ALA A 157 7.03 7.56 18.66
CA ALA A 157 7.43 7.89 20.02
C ALA A 157 8.94 7.65 20.28
N LEU A 158 9.52 6.63 19.64
CA LEU A 158 10.93 6.29 19.77
C LEU A 158 11.85 7.20 18.96
N THR A 159 11.50 7.46 17.70
CA THR A 159 12.42 8.06 16.72
C THR A 159 12.06 9.50 16.34
N GLY A 160 10.85 9.95 16.68
CA GLY A 160 10.25 11.19 16.16
C GLY A 160 9.75 11.09 14.72
N ARG A 161 9.95 9.96 14.02
CA ARG A 161 9.56 9.73 12.63
C ARG A 161 8.40 8.72 12.53
N GLY A 162 7.53 8.88 11.53
CA GLY A 162 6.28 8.13 11.40
C GLY A 162 5.07 9.02 11.64
N GLY A 163 3.97 8.45 12.14
CA GLY A 163 2.70 9.15 12.34
C GLY A 163 1.77 9.10 11.12
N THR A 164 2.12 8.29 10.12
CA THR A 164 1.38 8.12 8.86
C THR A 164 1.17 6.64 8.55
N PRO A 165 0.52 5.86 9.44
CA PRO A 165 0.48 4.41 9.36
C PRO A 165 -0.20 3.90 8.09
N PHE A 166 -1.22 4.63 7.63
CA PHE A 166 -2.01 4.26 6.47
C PHE A 166 -1.75 5.15 5.28
N VAL A 167 -1.55 6.44 5.52
CA VAL A 167 -1.59 7.49 4.50
C VAL A 167 -0.69 8.63 4.91
N GLU A 168 0.09 9.13 3.96
CA GLU A 168 0.76 10.41 4.06
C GLU A 168 -0.07 11.48 3.33
N LYS A 169 -0.59 12.44 4.11
CA LYS A 169 -1.42 13.54 3.62
C LYS A 169 -0.59 14.78 3.41
N TYR A 170 -0.90 15.52 2.35
CA TYR A 170 -0.35 16.84 2.06
C TYR A 170 -1.48 17.76 1.63
N GLU A 171 -1.69 18.87 2.35
CA GLU A 171 -2.72 19.89 2.06
C GLU A 171 -4.14 19.28 1.88
N CYS A 172 -4.52 18.30 2.70
CA CYS A 172 -5.79 17.56 2.54
C CYS A 172 -6.93 18.09 3.41
N GLU A 173 -6.64 18.90 4.42
CA GLU A 173 -7.57 19.37 5.44
C GLU A 173 -8.70 20.22 4.84
N ASP A 174 -8.36 21.04 3.84
CA ASP A 174 -9.29 21.94 3.15
C ASP A 174 -9.43 21.64 1.65
N ALA A 175 -8.85 20.53 1.17
CA ALA A 175 -8.82 20.19 -0.25
C ALA A 175 -10.22 19.88 -0.81
N ASP A 176 -10.54 20.53 -1.93
CA ASP A 176 -11.67 20.18 -2.78
C ASP A 176 -11.34 18.99 -3.70
N PHE A 177 -10.07 18.85 -4.08
CA PHE A 177 -9.63 17.80 -5.00
C PHE A 177 -8.38 17.12 -4.46
N ILE A 178 -8.39 15.78 -4.42
CA ILE A 178 -7.30 15.02 -3.81
C ILE A 178 -6.69 14.06 -4.83
N ALA A 179 -5.39 14.20 -5.07
CA ALA A 179 -4.62 13.21 -5.82
C ALA A 179 -4.31 12.01 -4.92
N VAL A 180 -4.54 10.79 -5.39
CA VAL A 180 -4.24 9.55 -4.66
C VAL A 180 -3.22 8.74 -5.46
N CYS A 181 -2.18 8.24 -4.81
CA CYS A 181 -1.14 7.43 -5.45
C CYS A 181 -0.42 6.52 -4.46
N LEU A 182 0.46 5.65 -4.99
CA LEU A 182 1.41 4.84 -4.22
C LEU A 182 2.84 5.31 -4.47
N GLY A 183 3.71 5.07 -3.50
CA GLY A 183 5.16 5.23 -3.64
C GLY A 183 5.62 6.66 -3.92
N SER A 184 6.75 6.78 -4.62
CA SER A 184 7.48 8.04 -4.82
C SER A 184 6.70 9.12 -5.59
N LEU A 185 5.68 8.73 -6.35
CA LEU A 185 4.85 9.65 -7.13
C LEU A 185 4.15 10.70 -6.26
N SER A 186 3.94 10.39 -4.98
CA SER A 186 3.33 11.31 -4.02
C SER A 186 4.08 12.62 -3.90
N TYR A 187 5.42 12.60 -3.88
CA TYR A 187 6.24 13.82 -3.78
C TYR A 187 6.10 14.72 -5.01
N GLN A 188 6.17 14.15 -6.22
CA GLN A 188 5.99 14.92 -7.45
C GLN A 188 4.58 15.52 -7.56
N LEU A 189 3.56 14.85 -6.99
CA LEU A 189 2.21 15.39 -6.92
C LEU A 189 2.07 16.54 -5.91
N ARG A 190 2.96 16.70 -4.92
CA ARG A 190 2.95 17.86 -4.01
C ARG A 190 3.25 19.14 -4.77
N ASP A 191 4.28 19.13 -5.62
CA ASP A 191 4.59 20.27 -6.51
C ASP A 191 3.41 20.64 -7.42
N VAL A 192 2.69 19.63 -7.91
CA VAL A 192 1.48 19.82 -8.70
C VAL A 192 0.36 20.45 -7.87
N ALA A 193 0.15 19.94 -6.65
CA ALA A 193 -0.86 20.48 -5.74
C ALA A 193 -0.57 21.94 -5.38
N ASP A 194 0.69 22.28 -5.06
CA ASP A 194 1.11 23.66 -4.77
C ASP A 194 0.84 24.59 -5.95
N THR A 195 1.17 24.15 -7.17
CA THR A 195 0.89 24.91 -8.39
C THR A 195 -0.62 25.16 -8.56
N LEU A 196 -1.45 24.13 -8.37
CA LEU A 196 -2.91 24.24 -8.46
C LEU A 196 -3.49 25.15 -7.36
N ARG A 197 -2.94 25.08 -6.14
CA ARG A 197 -3.32 25.98 -5.03
C ARG A 197 -2.97 27.44 -5.35
N GLY A 198 -1.82 27.69 -5.98
CA GLY A 198 -1.46 29.01 -6.53
C GLY A 198 -2.43 29.53 -7.60
N GLU A 199 -3.14 28.64 -8.29
CA GLU A 199 -4.21 28.97 -9.24
C GLU A 199 -5.61 29.08 -8.58
N GLY A 200 -5.69 28.99 -7.25
CA GLY A 200 -6.94 29.03 -6.50
C GLY A 200 -7.72 27.70 -6.48
N ILE A 201 -7.12 26.60 -6.92
CA ILE A 201 -7.71 25.25 -6.83
C ILE A 201 -7.19 24.58 -5.56
N LYS A 202 -8.09 24.29 -4.61
CA LYS A 202 -7.75 23.59 -3.36
C LYS A 202 -7.40 22.12 -3.60
N ALA A 203 -6.19 21.88 -4.08
CA ALA A 203 -5.65 20.54 -4.32
C ALA A 203 -4.93 20.03 -3.06
N GLY A 204 -4.97 18.72 -2.86
CA GLY A 204 -4.18 17.99 -1.86
C GLY A 204 -3.66 16.67 -2.43
N VAL A 205 -2.75 16.02 -1.70
CA VAL A 205 -2.15 14.72 -2.08
C VAL A 205 -2.30 13.72 -0.95
N PHE A 206 -2.63 12.50 -1.33
CA PHE A 206 -2.91 11.37 -0.47
C PHE A 206 -2.05 10.18 -0.93
N GLY A 207 -0.85 10.08 -0.37
CA GLY A 207 0.07 8.98 -0.62
C GLY A 207 -0.31 7.78 0.24
N LEU A 208 -0.85 6.72 -0.34
CA LEU A 208 -1.25 5.54 0.41
C LEU A 208 -0.01 4.73 0.83
N ARG A 209 0.15 4.53 2.14
CA ARG A 209 1.26 3.78 2.76
C ARG A 209 0.88 2.31 2.96
N LEU A 210 -0.31 2.05 3.51
CA LEU A 210 -0.84 0.70 3.69
C LEU A 210 -1.85 0.37 2.58
N TYR A 211 -1.48 -0.48 1.63
CA TYR A 211 -2.38 -0.90 0.54
C TYR A 211 -3.09 -2.22 0.80
N ARG A 212 -2.41 -3.17 1.48
CA ARG A 212 -3.02 -4.43 1.94
C ARG A 212 -2.63 -4.69 3.40
N PRO A 213 -3.56 -5.02 4.30
CA PRO A 213 -5.03 -4.87 4.13
C PRO A 213 -5.42 -3.45 3.74
N PHE A 214 -6.46 -3.29 2.90
CA PHE A 214 -6.88 -1.96 2.47
C PHE A 214 -7.60 -1.23 3.62
N PRO A 215 -7.14 -0.03 4.06
CA PRO A 215 -7.73 0.70 5.19
C PRO A 215 -8.95 1.52 4.73
N ASP A 216 -9.96 0.80 4.27
CA ASP A 216 -11.18 1.30 3.63
C ASP A 216 -11.89 2.41 4.41
N GLN A 217 -12.06 2.23 5.73
CA GLN A 217 -12.73 3.24 6.57
C GLN A 217 -11.93 4.55 6.65
N ALA A 218 -10.62 4.46 6.89
CA ALA A 218 -9.74 5.62 6.99
C ALA A 218 -9.65 6.39 5.65
N ILE A 219 -9.60 5.66 4.53
CA ILE A 219 -9.61 6.23 3.18
C ILE A 219 -10.94 6.94 2.92
N ALA A 220 -12.06 6.27 3.17
CA ALA A 220 -13.37 6.84 2.92
C ALA A 220 -13.66 8.07 3.79
N ASP A 221 -13.25 8.07 5.06
CA ASP A 221 -13.41 9.23 5.95
C ASP A 221 -12.57 10.43 5.50
N ALA A 222 -11.35 10.19 5.00
CA ALA A 222 -10.49 11.26 4.52
C ALA A 222 -10.92 11.81 3.14
N LEU A 223 -11.39 10.95 2.23
CA LEU A 223 -11.69 11.34 0.85
C LEU A 223 -13.14 11.79 0.64
N SER A 224 -14.09 11.38 1.49
CA SER A 224 -15.53 11.67 1.29
C SER A 224 -15.91 13.14 1.40
N ARG A 225 -15.02 14.02 1.88
CA ARG A 225 -15.25 15.46 1.96
C ARG A 225 -14.86 16.20 0.67
N ALA A 226 -14.01 15.59 -0.15
CA ALA A 226 -13.58 16.18 -1.40
C ALA A 226 -14.73 16.22 -2.42
N LYS A 227 -14.62 17.14 -3.38
CA LYS A 227 -15.46 17.17 -4.58
C LYS A 227 -15.00 16.12 -5.60
N GLY A 228 -13.70 15.88 -5.67
CA GLY A 228 -13.10 14.95 -6.62
C GLY A 228 -11.86 14.24 -6.09
N VAL A 229 -11.69 12.98 -6.48
CA VAL A 229 -10.50 12.16 -6.21
C VAL A 229 -9.87 11.76 -7.54
N ILE A 230 -8.57 11.97 -7.68
CA ILE A 230 -7.84 11.67 -8.91
C ILE A 230 -6.77 10.65 -8.58
N VAL A 231 -6.96 9.41 -9.04
CA VAL A 231 -6.03 8.31 -8.77
C VAL A 231 -4.99 8.23 -9.88
N PHE A 232 -3.72 8.47 -9.52
CA PHE A 232 -2.56 8.29 -10.38
C PHE A 232 -1.85 7.01 -9.96
N GLU A 233 -1.77 6.03 -10.86
CA GLU A 233 -1.16 4.74 -10.52
C GLU A 233 -0.29 4.16 -11.64
N LYS A 234 0.77 3.48 -11.21
CA LYS A 234 1.77 2.86 -12.08
C LYS A 234 1.48 1.36 -12.22
N ALA A 235 0.21 0.99 -12.34
CA ALA A 235 -0.22 -0.39 -12.56
C ALA A 235 -1.58 -0.40 -13.26
N LEU A 236 -1.88 -1.48 -13.97
CA LEU A 236 -3.17 -1.67 -14.63
C LEU A 236 -3.68 -3.08 -14.38
N SER A 237 -4.97 -3.22 -14.05
CA SER A 237 -5.63 -4.53 -14.12
C SER A 237 -6.10 -4.74 -15.56
N TYR A 238 -5.42 -5.59 -16.33
CA TYR A 238 -5.75 -5.79 -17.75
C TYR A 238 -7.23 -6.15 -17.96
N GLY A 239 -7.85 -5.51 -18.95
CA GLY A 239 -9.29 -5.64 -19.22
C GLY A 239 -10.19 -4.88 -18.24
N ASN A 240 -9.62 -4.12 -17.31
CA ASN A 240 -10.35 -3.29 -16.36
C ASN A 240 -9.57 -1.98 -16.12
N GLN A 241 -9.79 -1.34 -14.96
CA GLN A 241 -9.15 -0.11 -14.54
C GLN A 241 -7.90 -0.36 -13.69
N GLY A 242 -7.30 0.72 -13.21
CA GLY A 242 -6.31 0.67 -12.16
C GLY A 242 -6.79 -0.05 -10.89
N ALA A 243 -5.88 -0.76 -10.23
CA ALA A 243 -6.15 -1.55 -9.03
C ALA A 243 -6.47 -0.65 -7.83
N LEU A 244 -5.65 0.38 -7.61
CA LEU A 244 -5.86 1.34 -6.54
C LEU A 244 -7.17 2.10 -6.76
N PHE A 245 -7.44 2.49 -8.00
CA PHE A 245 -8.69 3.15 -8.37
C PHE A 245 -9.92 2.32 -8.03
N ALA A 246 -9.93 1.04 -8.36
CA ALA A 246 -11.04 0.14 -8.06
C ALA A 246 -11.28 0.03 -6.54
N ASP A 247 -10.21 -0.11 -5.74
CA ASP A 247 -10.32 -0.20 -4.28
C ASP A 247 -10.79 1.11 -3.64
N VAL A 248 -10.32 2.26 -4.14
CA VAL A 248 -10.78 3.59 -3.70
C VAL A 248 -12.28 3.78 -4.01
N LYS A 249 -12.73 3.39 -5.21
CA LYS A 249 -14.17 3.42 -5.54
C LYS A 249 -14.98 2.51 -4.63
N SER A 250 -14.48 1.31 -4.33
CA SER A 250 -15.12 0.37 -3.41
C SER A 250 -15.29 0.98 -2.01
N ALA A 251 -14.23 1.55 -1.43
CA ALA A 251 -14.30 2.20 -0.12
C ALA A 251 -15.26 3.41 -0.07
N LEU A 252 -15.38 4.15 -1.17
CA LEU A 252 -16.28 5.30 -1.28
C LEU A 252 -17.73 4.93 -1.63
N TYR A 253 -18.00 3.68 -2.06
CA TYR A 253 -19.28 3.30 -2.66
C TYR A 253 -20.47 3.57 -1.73
N ASN A 254 -20.33 3.27 -0.44
CA ASN A 254 -21.37 3.43 0.57
C ASN A 254 -21.51 4.87 1.11
N ARG A 255 -20.69 5.82 0.64
CA ARG A 255 -20.75 7.22 1.09
C ARG A 255 -21.83 7.97 0.31
N LYS A 256 -22.76 8.60 1.03
CA LYS A 256 -23.88 9.37 0.45
C LYS A 256 -23.38 10.50 -0.46
N ASN A 257 -22.41 11.27 0.02
CA ASN A 257 -21.76 12.34 -0.73
C ASN A 257 -20.40 11.84 -1.21
N ARG A 258 -20.39 10.94 -2.20
CA ARG A 258 -19.13 10.45 -2.76
C ARG A 258 -18.57 11.44 -3.80
N PRO A 259 -17.26 11.73 -3.79
CA PRO A 259 -16.62 12.49 -4.85
C PRO A 259 -16.71 11.74 -6.18
N PHE A 260 -16.57 12.47 -7.29
CA PHE A 260 -16.20 11.79 -8.53
C PHE A 260 -14.80 11.20 -8.38
N VAL A 261 -14.51 10.08 -9.04
CA VAL A 261 -13.18 9.47 -9.03
C VAL A 261 -12.72 9.31 -10.47
N HIS A 262 -11.52 9.77 -10.80
CA HIS A 262 -10.89 9.51 -12.11
C HIS A 262 -9.61 8.69 -11.94
N ASN A 263 -9.23 7.99 -13.01
CA ASN A 263 -8.02 7.18 -13.05
C ASN A 263 -7.08 7.64 -14.17
N TYR A 264 -5.82 7.84 -13.81
CA TYR A 264 -4.73 8.06 -14.75
C TYR A 264 -3.67 6.97 -14.60
N ILE A 265 -3.42 6.27 -15.71
CA ILE A 265 -2.34 5.29 -15.86
C ILE A 265 -1.15 5.99 -16.47
N LEU A 266 0.01 5.80 -15.85
CA LEU A 266 1.24 6.50 -16.19
C LEU A 266 2.48 5.70 -15.77
N GLY A 267 3.63 6.07 -16.31
CA GLY A 267 4.93 5.60 -15.80
C GLY A 267 5.21 4.10 -15.95
N LEU A 268 4.35 3.34 -16.64
CA LEU A 268 4.55 1.91 -16.85
C LEU A 268 5.90 1.64 -17.52
N GLY A 269 6.61 0.60 -17.05
CA GLY A 269 7.96 0.29 -17.51
C GLY A 269 8.96 1.46 -17.39
N GLY A 270 8.82 2.31 -16.38
CA GLY A 270 9.68 3.45 -16.08
C GLY A 270 9.64 4.57 -17.11
N ARG A 271 8.55 4.68 -17.90
CA ARG A 271 8.34 5.84 -18.76
C ARG A 271 8.42 7.11 -17.90
N GLU A 272 9.17 8.10 -18.39
CA GLU A 272 9.29 9.40 -17.73
C GLU A 272 7.91 10.00 -17.41
N ILE A 273 7.76 10.47 -16.17
CA ILE A 273 6.58 11.18 -15.68
C ILE A 273 6.95 12.66 -15.57
N LYS A 274 6.41 13.50 -16.46
CA LYS A 274 6.64 14.94 -16.42
C LYS A 274 5.65 15.62 -15.49
N THR A 275 6.14 16.51 -14.62
CA THR A 275 5.30 17.29 -13.70
C THR A 275 4.22 18.07 -14.45
N GLN A 276 4.55 18.60 -15.64
CA GLN A 276 3.58 19.31 -16.47
C GLN A 276 2.42 18.42 -16.96
N ASP A 277 2.68 17.14 -17.23
CA ASP A 277 1.64 16.21 -17.68
C ASP A 277 0.71 15.83 -16.51
N LEU A 278 1.26 15.63 -15.31
CA LEU A 278 0.51 15.46 -14.08
C LEU A 278 -0.38 16.68 -13.80
N LEU A 279 0.20 17.87 -13.85
CA LEU A 279 -0.49 19.14 -13.64
C LEU A 279 -1.62 19.34 -14.64
N THR A 280 -1.37 19.09 -15.92
CA THR A 280 -2.39 19.22 -16.98
C THR A 280 -3.54 18.24 -16.74
N SER A 281 -3.23 17.01 -16.38
CA SER A 281 -4.22 15.95 -16.11
C SER A 281 -5.05 16.23 -14.85
N PHE A 282 -4.39 16.62 -13.76
CA PHE A 282 -5.06 16.97 -12.51
C PHE A 282 -5.95 18.22 -12.71
N ARG A 283 -5.43 19.28 -13.33
CA ARG A 283 -6.21 20.49 -13.65
C ARG A 283 -7.44 20.16 -14.51
N ARG A 284 -7.29 19.30 -15.52
CA ARG A 284 -8.40 18.85 -16.37
C ARG A 284 -9.47 18.14 -15.54
N SER A 285 -9.07 17.28 -14.60
CA SER A 285 -10.03 16.66 -13.67
C SER A 285 -10.73 17.66 -12.77
N CYS A 286 -10.05 18.70 -12.29
CA CYS A 286 -10.68 19.73 -11.46
C CYS A 286 -11.71 20.58 -12.23
N ARG A 287 -11.43 20.92 -13.51
CA ARG A 287 -12.25 21.86 -14.29
C ARG A 287 -13.30 21.19 -15.19
N ASP A 288 -12.97 20.06 -15.79
CA ASP A 288 -13.76 19.39 -16.83
C ASP A 288 -14.26 18.00 -16.40
N HIS A 289 -14.46 17.75 -15.09
CA HIS A 289 -14.74 16.41 -14.56
C HIS A 289 -15.90 15.67 -15.26
N LYS A 290 -16.95 16.38 -15.67
CA LYS A 290 -18.11 15.78 -16.36
C LYS A 290 -17.78 15.20 -17.75
N LYS A 291 -16.65 15.58 -18.33
CA LYS A 291 -16.18 15.10 -19.64
C LYS A 291 -15.24 13.89 -19.52
N ILE A 292 -14.91 13.48 -18.30
CA ILE A 292 -14.02 12.34 -18.04
C ILE A 292 -14.92 11.18 -17.61
N GLY A 293 -14.85 10.09 -18.37
CA GLY A 293 -15.57 8.86 -18.05
C GLY A 293 -14.88 8.05 -16.95
N ASP A 294 -15.44 6.88 -16.66
CA ASP A 294 -14.87 5.93 -15.71
C ASP A 294 -13.70 5.11 -16.33
N GLU A 295 -13.37 5.32 -17.61
CA GLU A 295 -12.28 4.61 -18.28
C GLU A 295 -10.89 5.16 -17.91
N PRO A 296 -9.87 4.29 -17.83
CA PRO A 296 -8.50 4.73 -17.55
C PRO A 296 -8.01 5.74 -18.59
N GLN A 297 -7.58 6.90 -18.10
CA GLN A 297 -6.91 7.91 -18.92
C GLN A 297 -5.41 7.63 -18.93
N TRP A 298 -4.73 7.86 -20.05
CA TRP A 298 -3.31 7.57 -20.19
C TRP A 298 -2.47 8.84 -20.24
N ILE A 299 -1.39 8.89 -19.46
CA ILE A 299 -0.41 9.97 -19.48
C ILE A 299 0.87 9.47 -20.15
N GLY A 300 1.37 10.22 -21.14
CA GLY A 300 2.62 9.91 -21.83
C GLY A 300 2.55 8.77 -22.86
N LEU A 301 1.35 8.26 -23.16
CA LEU A 301 1.12 7.29 -24.23
C LEU A 301 1.34 7.95 -25.60
N LYS A 302 2.00 7.24 -26.51
CA LYS A 302 2.26 7.67 -27.90
C LYS A 302 1.74 6.56 -28.82
N MET A 303 0.69 6.83 -29.58
CA MET A 303 0.09 5.93 -30.57
C MET A 303 0.10 6.59 -31.94
#